data_AF-A0AAU1VGV1-F1
#
_entry.id   AF-A0AAU1VGV1-F1
#
_cell.length_a   1.000
_cell.length_b   1.000
_cell.length_c   1.000
_cell.angle_alpha   90.00
_cell.angle_beta   90.00
_cell.angle_gamma   90.00
#
_symmetry.space_group_name_H-M   'P 1'
#
loop_
_entity.id
_entity.type
_entity.pdbx_description
1 polymer ?
#
loop_
_entity_poly.entity_id
_entity_poly.type
_entity_poly.pdbx_seq_one_letter_code
_entity_poly.pdbx_strand_id
1 'polypeptide(L)'
;MIVMSVVGAVGVLVDDRVLAGAPIWAKPFKFAVSFVAYALALAWMLTLLTRARRVGWWAGTVVALACAGEMAVITGQVVRGRRSHFNQATPLDSTLYQVMAVTVVILWAGTLVIALLLLRARIADRASAWAVRSGVLIALVGAAFGFLMTQPSAGQRAAGGLDTADVVGAHAVGVPDGGPSMPLTGWSTTGGDLRVPHFVGMHALQVLPLLLLALLLLAPRVTRLRDPRVRLRLVLVASGAYAAVVALVTWQALRGQPLVHPDGATLAAAGLIAAATAAGALVALRPGADAPRAGAPGKELVS
;
A
#
# COMPACT_ATOMS: atom_id res chain seq x y z
N MET A 1 1.42 18.82 2.92
CA MET A 1 2.06 17.75 2.13
C MET A 1 2.40 18.18 0.72
N ILE A 2 1.47 18.71 -0.09
CA ILE A 2 1.77 19.18 -1.47
C ILE A 2 2.96 20.16 -1.51
N VAL A 3 2.96 21.17 -0.64
CA VAL A 3 4.08 22.11 -0.51
C VAL A 3 5.39 21.36 -0.20
N MET A 4 5.35 20.37 0.69
CA MET A 4 6.53 19.56 1.02
C MET A 4 6.99 18.67 -0.14
N SER A 5 6.09 18.23 -1.02
CA SER A 5 6.47 17.53 -2.25
C SER A 5 7.24 18.46 -3.17
N VAL A 6 6.82 19.73 -3.31
CA VAL A 6 7.55 20.72 -4.11
C VAL A 6 8.90 21.05 -3.46
N VAL A 7 8.94 21.30 -2.15
CA VAL A 7 10.19 21.55 -1.41
C VAL A 7 11.16 20.37 -1.55
N GLY A 8 10.68 19.14 -1.39
CA GLY A 8 11.50 17.94 -1.56
C GLY A 8 12.00 17.78 -2.99
N ALA A 9 11.18 18.08 -4.00
CA ALA A 9 11.60 18.03 -5.40
C ALA A 9 12.68 19.07 -5.71
N VAL A 10 12.51 20.30 -5.26
CA VAL A 10 13.54 21.35 -5.38
C VAL A 10 14.80 20.92 -4.65
N GLY A 11 14.69 20.42 -3.42
CA GLY A 11 15.83 19.94 -2.64
C GLY A 11 16.62 18.82 -3.34
N VAL A 12 15.95 17.89 -4.05
CA VAL A 12 16.63 16.87 -4.85
C VAL A 12 17.46 17.47 -5.99
N LEU A 13 17.06 18.64 -6.52
CA LEU A 13 17.72 19.29 -7.66
C LEU A 13 18.83 20.26 -7.24
N VAL A 14 18.77 20.84 -6.04
CA VAL A 14 19.64 21.95 -5.63
C VAL A 14 20.56 21.65 -4.45
N ASP A 15 20.35 20.55 -3.73
CA ASP A 15 21.16 20.15 -2.58
C ASP A 15 21.91 18.85 -2.89
N ASP A 16 23.21 19.00 -3.14
CA ASP A 16 24.10 17.91 -3.56
C ASP A 16 24.46 16.93 -2.44
N ARG A 17 23.98 17.15 -1.20
CA ARG A 17 24.27 16.26 -0.08
C ARG A 17 23.66 14.88 -0.31
N VAL A 18 24.44 13.86 0.00
CA VAL A 18 24.05 12.45 -0.07
C VAL A 18 23.97 11.89 1.33
N LEU A 19 22.89 11.15 1.62
CA LEU A 19 22.72 10.43 2.89
C LEU A 19 22.33 8.99 2.60
N ALA A 20 23.15 8.06 3.09
CA ALA A 20 22.97 6.61 2.87
C ALA A 20 22.88 6.24 1.37
N GLY A 21 23.73 6.84 0.53
CA GLY A 21 23.85 6.50 -0.89
C GLY A 21 22.78 7.12 -1.80
N ALA A 22 21.91 7.99 -1.30
CA ALA A 22 20.91 8.70 -2.11
C ALA A 22 20.90 10.22 -1.82
N PRO A 23 20.41 11.05 -2.76
CA PRO A 23 20.22 12.49 -2.51
C PRO A 23 19.41 12.70 -1.23
N ILE A 24 19.86 13.61 -0.36
CA ILE A 24 19.34 13.72 1.01
C ILE A 24 17.84 14.04 1.05
N TRP A 25 17.34 14.78 0.06
CA TRP A 25 15.91 15.14 -0.08
C TRP A 25 15.05 14.06 -0.76
N ALA A 26 15.65 12.98 -1.27
CA ALA A 26 14.90 11.92 -1.95
C ALA A 26 13.88 11.25 -1.01
N LYS A 27 14.23 11.09 0.28
CA LYS A 27 13.30 10.53 1.27
C LYS A 27 12.14 11.49 1.58
N PRO A 28 12.39 12.77 1.96
CA PRO A 28 11.32 13.76 2.12
C PRO A 28 10.37 13.83 0.93
N PHE A 29 10.90 13.89 -0.30
CA PHE A 29 10.10 13.96 -1.51
C PHE A 29 9.14 12.76 -1.63
N LYS A 30 9.65 11.53 -1.52
CA LYS A 30 8.85 10.31 -1.62
C LYS A 30 7.77 10.25 -0.55
N PHE A 31 8.12 10.53 0.71
CA PHE A 31 7.17 10.54 1.82
C PHE A 31 6.06 11.59 1.60
N ALA A 32 6.41 12.80 1.18
CA ALA A 32 5.43 13.86 0.93
C ALA A 32 4.46 13.48 -0.20
N VAL A 33 4.97 12.96 -1.32
CA VAL A 33 4.13 12.49 -2.45
C VAL A 33 3.23 11.33 -2.02
N SER A 34 3.77 10.34 -1.30
CA SER A 34 2.99 9.22 -0.78
C SER A 34 1.91 9.67 0.20
N PHE A 35 2.21 10.63 1.10
CA PHE A 35 1.20 11.18 2.01
C PHE A 35 0.12 11.98 1.30
N VAL A 36 0.40 12.65 0.18
CA VAL A 36 -0.64 13.27 -0.66
C VAL A 36 -1.58 12.20 -1.20
N ALA A 37 -1.05 11.17 -1.85
CA ALA A 37 -1.87 10.09 -2.41
C ALA A 37 -2.67 9.34 -1.33
N TYR A 38 -2.05 9.13 -0.17
CA TYR A 38 -2.67 8.48 0.98
C TYR A 38 -3.81 9.31 1.58
N ALA A 39 -3.55 10.59 1.88
CA ALA A 39 -4.52 11.48 2.48
C ALA A 39 -5.71 11.75 1.54
N LEU A 40 -5.47 11.90 0.24
CA LEU A 40 -6.54 12.06 -0.74
C LEU A 40 -7.43 10.82 -0.83
N ALA A 41 -6.84 9.62 -0.84
CA ALA A 41 -7.60 8.37 -0.85
C ALA A 41 -8.47 8.24 0.41
N LEU A 42 -7.91 8.49 1.60
CA LEU A 42 -8.66 8.44 2.85
C LEU A 42 -9.73 9.54 2.93
N ALA A 43 -9.42 10.77 2.52
CA ALA A 43 -10.37 11.87 2.50
C ALA A 43 -11.58 11.54 1.61
N TRP A 44 -11.33 10.98 0.41
CA TRP A 44 -12.38 10.50 -0.46
C TRP A 44 -13.21 9.38 0.19
N MET A 45 -12.57 8.36 0.77
CA MET A 45 -13.29 7.26 1.42
C MET A 45 -14.14 7.73 2.61
N LEU A 46 -13.67 8.72 3.39
CA LEU A 46 -14.43 9.30 4.49
C LEU A 46 -15.74 9.97 4.02
N THR A 47 -15.82 10.44 2.77
CA THR A 47 -17.08 10.97 2.21
C THR A 47 -18.15 9.90 2.04
N LEU A 48 -17.78 8.61 1.99
CA LEU A 48 -18.70 7.48 1.86
C LEU A 48 -19.39 7.12 3.20
N LEU A 49 -18.95 7.71 4.31
CA LEU A 49 -19.54 7.46 5.62
C LEU A 49 -20.87 8.21 5.78
N THR A 50 -21.96 7.45 5.92
CA THR A 50 -23.29 7.99 6.26
C THR A 50 -23.58 8.01 7.76
N ARG A 51 -22.87 7.18 8.55
CA ARG A 51 -22.95 7.09 10.01
C ARG A 51 -21.57 7.29 10.63
N ALA A 52 -21.52 7.70 11.90
CA ALA A 52 -20.29 7.95 12.64
C ALA A 52 -19.31 8.92 11.95
N ARG A 53 -19.84 9.88 11.17
CA ARG A 53 -19.06 10.89 10.43
C ARG A 53 -18.11 11.68 11.32
N ARG A 54 -18.51 11.97 12.56
CA ARG A 54 -17.65 12.66 13.55
C ARG A 54 -16.43 11.83 13.95
N VAL A 55 -16.60 10.52 14.13
CA VAL A 55 -15.49 9.61 14.42
C VAL A 55 -14.55 9.53 13.21
N GLY A 56 -15.12 9.38 12.01
CA GLY A 56 -14.34 9.39 10.77
C GLY A 56 -13.56 10.70 10.55
N TRP A 57 -14.18 11.85 10.84
CA TRP A 57 -13.53 13.15 10.76
C TRP A 57 -12.33 13.24 11.72
N TRP A 58 -12.52 12.89 13.00
CA TRP A 58 -11.42 12.89 13.97
C TRP A 58 -10.32 11.90 13.61
N ALA A 59 -10.66 10.69 13.17
CA ALA A 59 -9.66 9.71 12.73
C ALA A 59 -8.85 10.25 11.54
N GLY A 60 -9.52 10.89 10.56
CA GLY A 60 -8.86 11.55 9.44
C GLY A 60 -7.96 12.71 9.88
N THR A 61 -8.41 13.56 10.81
CA THR A 61 -7.62 14.66 11.37
C THR A 61 -6.38 14.13 12.10
N VAL A 62 -6.52 13.09 12.93
CA VAL A 62 -5.40 12.45 13.63
C VAL A 62 -4.38 11.89 12.64
N VAL A 63 -4.83 11.18 11.60
CA VAL A 63 -3.95 10.68 10.54
C VAL A 63 -3.23 11.83 9.84
N ALA A 64 -3.93 12.90 9.49
CA ALA A 64 -3.33 14.05 8.82
C ALA A 64 -2.26 14.75 9.69
N LEU A 65 -2.54 14.94 10.99
CA LEU A 65 -1.59 15.51 11.95
C LEU A 65 -0.38 14.61 12.15
N ALA A 66 -0.58 13.30 12.23
CA ALA A 66 0.50 12.32 12.33
C ALA A 66 1.40 12.33 11.09
N CYS A 67 0.83 12.39 9.86
CA CYS A 67 1.60 12.59 8.63
C CYS A 67 2.41 13.91 8.67
N ALA A 68 1.85 14.98 9.23
CA ALA A 68 2.55 16.25 9.38
C ALA A 68 3.72 16.16 10.38
N GLY A 69 3.51 15.49 11.52
CA GLY A 69 4.56 15.22 12.51
C GLY A 69 5.71 14.39 11.93
N GLU A 70 5.39 13.29 11.24
CA GLU A 70 6.37 12.49 10.49
C GLU A 70 7.19 13.36 9.55
N MET A 71 6.52 14.19 8.74
CA MET A 71 7.20 15.03 7.76
C MET A 71 8.08 16.10 8.43
N ALA A 72 7.66 16.65 9.57
CA ALA A 72 8.46 17.60 10.33
C ALA A 72 9.75 16.95 10.83
N VAL A 73 9.67 15.75 11.43
CA VAL A 73 10.86 15.02 11.92
C VAL A 73 11.76 14.59 10.75
N ILE A 74 11.20 14.03 9.67
CA ILE A 74 11.97 13.61 8.49
C ILE A 74 12.72 14.79 7.89
N THR A 75 12.05 15.92 7.70
CA THR A 75 12.65 17.12 7.10
C THR A 75 13.69 17.74 8.04
N GLY A 76 13.39 17.83 9.34
CA GLY A 76 14.33 18.34 10.33
C GLY A 76 15.62 17.51 10.40
N GLN A 77 15.51 16.18 10.32
CA GLN A 77 16.67 15.29 10.27
C GLN A 77 17.47 15.44 8.96
N VAL A 78 16.81 15.64 7.82
CA VAL A 78 17.48 15.96 6.56
C VAL A 78 18.26 17.27 6.63
N VAL A 79 17.69 18.32 7.21
CA VAL A 79 18.40 19.59 7.42
C VAL A 79 19.66 19.38 8.27
N ARG A 80 19.56 18.56 9.32
CA ARG A 80 20.68 18.17 10.20
C ARG A 80 21.69 17.21 9.57
N GLY A 81 21.49 16.76 8.33
CA GLY A 81 22.38 15.79 7.67
C GLY A 81 22.30 14.38 8.25
N ARG A 82 21.18 14.01 8.90
CA ARG A 82 21.04 12.78 9.69
C ARG A 82 19.88 11.90 9.23
N ARG A 83 19.98 10.60 9.57
CA ARG A 83 18.91 9.62 9.33
C ARG A 83 17.74 9.89 10.27
N SER A 84 16.52 9.81 9.76
CA SER A 84 15.30 9.95 10.57
C SER A 84 14.80 8.65 11.18
N HIS A 85 14.81 7.56 10.42
CA HIS A 85 14.41 6.24 10.91
C HIS A 85 15.64 5.45 11.33
N PHE A 86 15.47 4.62 12.37
CA PHE A 86 16.47 3.70 12.91
C PHE A 86 17.65 4.36 13.63
N ASN A 87 17.77 5.69 13.58
CA ASN A 87 18.92 6.44 14.10
C ASN A 87 18.88 6.59 15.63
N GLN A 88 19.91 6.08 16.31
CA GLN A 88 20.11 6.19 17.75
C GLN A 88 21.48 6.79 18.12
N ALA A 89 22.11 7.52 17.19
CA ALA A 89 23.46 8.08 17.37
C ALA A 89 23.60 9.08 18.53
N THR A 90 22.52 9.79 18.86
CA THR A 90 22.50 10.80 19.93
C THR A 90 21.18 10.71 20.70
N PRO A 91 21.11 11.22 21.95
CA PRO A 91 19.85 11.24 22.70
C PRO A 91 18.71 11.92 21.94
N LEU A 92 18.99 13.02 21.24
CA LEU A 92 18.01 13.70 20.39
C LEU A 92 17.55 12.80 19.22
N ASP A 93 18.46 12.10 18.56
CA ASP A 93 18.10 11.22 17.45
C ASP A 93 17.24 10.04 17.90
N SER A 94 17.57 9.44 19.05
CA SER A 94 16.78 8.38 19.67
C SER A 94 15.38 8.88 20.06
N THR A 95 15.26 10.07 20.66
CA THR A 95 13.96 10.67 20.97
C THR A 95 13.14 10.91 19.70
N LEU A 96 13.74 11.48 18.66
CA LEU A 96 13.04 11.73 17.40
C LEU A 96 12.61 10.42 16.74
N TYR A 97 13.45 9.37 16.76
CA TYR A 97 13.09 8.05 16.26
C TYR A 97 11.92 7.43 17.05
N GLN A 98 11.91 7.55 18.38
CA GLN A 98 10.80 7.07 19.21
C GLN A 98 9.50 7.83 18.94
N VAL A 99 9.56 9.15 18.75
CA VAL A 99 8.40 9.96 18.34
C VAL A 99 7.83 9.45 17.01
N MET A 100 8.69 9.14 16.04
CA MET A 100 8.25 8.54 14.77
C MET A 100 7.62 7.16 14.98
N ALA A 101 8.20 6.30 15.81
CA ALA A 101 7.62 4.99 16.11
C ALA A 101 6.19 5.09 16.69
N VAL A 102 5.98 6.02 17.63
CA VAL A 102 4.64 6.33 18.16
C VAL A 102 3.71 6.86 17.06
N THR A 103 4.20 7.76 16.23
CA THR A 103 3.41 8.36 15.14
C THR A 103 2.99 7.32 14.10
N VAL A 104 3.84 6.35 13.77
CA VAL A 104 3.51 5.20 12.92
C VAL A 104 2.38 4.35 13.52
N VAL A 105 2.41 4.08 14.83
CA VAL A 105 1.32 3.38 15.52
C VAL A 105 0.00 4.18 15.44
N ILE A 106 0.06 5.49 15.64
CA ILE A 106 -1.10 6.38 15.53
C ILE A 106 -1.67 6.37 14.10
N LEU A 107 -0.81 6.45 13.09
CA LEU A 107 -1.22 6.36 11.67
C LEU A 107 -1.93 5.04 11.38
N TRP A 108 -1.33 3.93 11.81
CA TRP A 108 -1.91 2.60 11.60
C TRP A 108 -3.25 2.45 12.33
N ALA A 109 -3.33 2.86 13.60
CA ALA A 109 -4.55 2.78 14.40
C ALA A 109 -5.67 3.70 13.87
N GLY A 110 -5.35 4.93 13.47
CA GLY A 110 -6.31 5.85 12.86
C GLY A 110 -6.87 5.28 11.55
N THR A 111 -6.02 4.65 10.76
CA THR A 111 -6.42 3.97 9.52
C THR A 111 -7.27 2.73 9.80
N LEU A 112 -6.96 1.98 10.87
CA LEU A 112 -7.77 0.85 11.32
C LEU A 112 -9.17 1.32 11.71
N VAL A 113 -9.29 2.43 12.46
CA VAL A 113 -10.60 3.02 12.78
C VAL A 113 -11.36 3.36 11.50
N ILE A 114 -10.72 4.02 10.53
CA ILE A 114 -11.34 4.34 9.24
C ILE A 114 -11.80 3.07 8.51
N ALA A 115 -10.96 2.03 8.47
CA ALA A 115 -11.31 0.75 7.85
C ALA A 115 -12.53 0.11 8.52
N LEU A 116 -12.57 0.07 9.86
CA LEU A 116 -13.71 -0.47 10.61
C LEU A 116 -15.01 0.32 10.34
N LEU A 117 -14.91 1.64 10.20
CA LEU A 117 -16.05 2.47 9.80
C LEU A 117 -16.52 2.13 8.36
N LEU A 118 -15.60 1.96 7.42
CA LEU A 118 -15.89 1.62 6.02
C LEU A 118 -16.47 0.20 5.85
N LEU A 119 -16.05 -0.75 6.69
CA LEU A 119 -16.64 -2.09 6.73
C LEU A 119 -18.12 -2.04 7.11
N ARG A 120 -18.50 -1.11 7.98
CA ARG A 120 -19.89 -0.91 8.43
C ARG A 120 -20.66 0.11 7.59
N ALA A 121 -19.98 0.85 6.72
CA ALA A 121 -20.60 1.87 5.88
C ALA A 121 -21.57 1.25 4.86
N ARG A 122 -22.70 1.92 4.66
CA ARG A 122 -23.68 1.60 3.61
C ARG A 122 -23.24 2.26 2.31
N ILE A 123 -22.45 1.53 1.53
CA ILE A 123 -21.98 1.95 0.19
C ILE A 123 -23.00 1.43 -0.84
N ALA A 124 -23.46 2.30 -1.74
CA ALA A 124 -24.65 2.09 -2.56
C ALA A 124 -24.59 0.83 -3.44
N ASP A 125 -23.47 0.59 -4.12
CA ASP A 125 -23.28 -0.61 -4.94
C ASP A 125 -22.24 -1.57 -4.33
N ARG A 126 -22.45 -2.87 -4.57
CA ARG A 126 -21.62 -3.94 -3.99
C ARG A 126 -20.19 -3.92 -4.52
N ALA A 127 -19.96 -3.51 -5.78
CA ALA A 127 -18.63 -3.49 -6.36
C ALA A 127 -17.78 -2.39 -5.70
N SER A 128 -18.34 -1.19 -5.51
CA SER A 128 -17.71 -0.11 -4.72
C SER A 128 -17.46 -0.53 -3.29
N ALA A 129 -18.42 -1.17 -2.64
CA ALA A 129 -18.24 -1.65 -1.27
C ALA A 129 -17.03 -2.60 -1.17
N TRP A 130 -16.89 -3.57 -2.09
CA TRP A 130 -15.77 -4.49 -2.07
C TRP A 130 -14.45 -3.83 -2.47
N ALA A 131 -14.42 -2.95 -3.47
CA ALA A 131 -13.21 -2.24 -3.89
C ALA A 131 -12.64 -1.39 -2.74
N VAL A 132 -13.49 -0.64 -2.04
CA VAL A 132 -13.09 0.18 -0.89
C VAL A 132 -12.65 -0.69 0.29
N ARG A 133 -13.46 -1.69 0.67
CA ARG A 133 -13.19 -2.53 1.85
C ARG A 133 -11.94 -3.39 1.68
N SER A 134 -11.78 -4.04 0.53
CA SER A 134 -10.56 -4.81 0.25
C SER A 134 -9.34 -3.91 0.11
N GLY A 135 -9.48 -2.74 -0.54
CA GLY A 135 -8.41 -1.76 -0.65
C GLY A 135 -7.86 -1.31 0.69
N VAL A 136 -8.74 -0.88 1.61
CA VAL A 136 -8.31 -0.43 2.94
C VAL A 136 -7.79 -1.58 3.82
N LEU A 137 -8.36 -2.78 3.73
CA LEU A 137 -7.89 -3.93 4.51
C LEU A 137 -6.51 -4.42 4.06
N ILE A 138 -6.29 -4.56 2.75
CA ILE A 138 -4.98 -4.95 2.22
C ILE A 138 -3.95 -3.84 2.50
N ALA A 139 -4.35 -2.58 2.42
CA ALA A 139 -3.47 -1.46 2.78
C ALA A 139 -3.06 -1.47 4.25
N LEU A 140 -3.94 -1.86 5.17
CA LEU A 140 -3.59 -2.04 6.59
C LEU A 140 -2.56 -3.15 6.81
N VAL A 141 -2.69 -4.27 6.08
CA VAL A 141 -1.68 -5.34 6.09
C VAL A 141 -0.36 -4.82 5.53
N GLY A 142 -0.39 -4.11 4.40
CA GLY A 142 0.77 -3.42 3.83
C GLY A 142 1.46 -2.50 4.83
N ALA A 143 0.70 -1.62 5.49
CA ALA A 143 1.19 -0.70 6.48
C ALA A 143 1.82 -1.42 7.68
N ALA A 144 1.25 -2.56 8.11
CA ALA A 144 1.76 -3.35 9.23
C ALA A 144 3.17 -3.93 8.97
N PHE A 145 3.59 -4.13 7.72
CA PHE A 145 4.97 -4.54 7.43
C PHE A 145 6.02 -3.52 7.91
N GLY A 146 5.64 -2.25 8.10
CA GLY A 146 6.51 -1.25 8.72
C GLY A 146 6.97 -1.65 10.13
N PHE A 147 6.13 -2.35 10.89
CA PHE A 147 6.51 -2.84 12.23
C PHE A 147 7.57 -3.94 12.20
N LEU A 148 7.65 -4.72 11.12
CA LEU A 148 8.71 -5.71 10.97
C LEU A 148 10.07 -5.04 10.74
N MET A 149 10.07 -3.90 10.05
CA MET A 149 11.29 -3.17 9.70
C MET A 149 11.93 -2.46 10.89
N THR A 150 11.17 -2.17 11.95
CA THR A 150 11.69 -1.58 13.18
C THR A 150 12.30 -2.60 14.13
N GLN A 151 12.09 -3.90 13.89
CA GLN A 151 12.69 -4.96 14.70
C GLN A 151 14.16 -5.17 14.33
N PRO A 152 15.03 -5.47 15.30
CA PRO A 152 16.42 -5.81 15.02
C PRO A 152 16.53 -6.97 14.00
N SER A 153 17.36 -6.77 12.98
CA SER A 153 17.68 -7.78 11.98
C SER A 153 18.31 -9.03 12.61
N ALA A 154 18.37 -10.14 11.86
CA ALA A 154 19.01 -11.37 12.35
C ALA A 154 20.47 -11.13 12.73
N GLY A 155 21.21 -10.32 11.96
CA GLY A 155 22.60 -9.94 12.26
C GLY A 155 22.72 -9.11 13.54
N GLN A 156 21.88 -8.09 13.71
CA GLN A 156 21.86 -7.26 14.93
C GLN A 156 21.49 -8.08 16.18
N ARG A 157 20.56 -9.04 16.05
CA ARG A 157 20.20 -9.96 17.15
C ARG A 157 21.35 -10.91 17.49
N ALA A 158 21.99 -11.48 16.48
CA ALA A 158 23.13 -12.39 16.66
C ALA A 158 24.33 -11.67 17.30
N ALA A 159 24.51 -10.38 17.00
CA ALA A 159 25.53 -9.55 17.63
C ALA A 159 25.23 -9.23 19.11
N GLY A 160 24.03 -9.50 19.63
CA GLY A 160 23.73 -9.47 21.06
C GLY A 160 23.99 -8.13 21.77
N GLY A 161 23.92 -7.00 21.06
CA GLY A 161 24.25 -5.68 21.59
C GLY A 161 25.75 -5.36 21.67
N LEU A 162 26.62 -6.25 21.17
CA LEU A 162 28.03 -5.95 20.90
C LEU A 162 28.20 -5.08 19.65
N ASP A 163 27.17 -5.02 18.81
CA ASP A 163 27.09 -4.07 17.71
C ASP A 163 26.72 -2.69 18.27
N THR A 164 27.70 -1.79 18.37
CA THR A 164 27.53 -0.39 18.76
C THR A 164 26.92 0.44 17.63
N ALA A 165 26.30 -0.18 16.63
CA ALA A 165 25.71 0.52 15.52
C ALA A 165 24.60 1.46 16.00
N ASP A 166 24.72 2.73 15.63
CA ASP A 166 23.72 3.78 15.83
C ASP A 166 22.43 3.54 15.02
N VAL A 167 22.22 2.34 14.48
CA VAL A 167 21.11 1.95 13.60
C VAL A 167 20.46 0.69 14.14
N VAL A 168 19.16 0.76 14.48
CA VAL A 168 18.36 -0.40 14.93
C VAL A 168 17.17 -0.61 14.01
N GLY A 169 17.02 -1.84 13.52
CA GLY A 169 16.05 -2.17 12.48
C GLY A 169 16.74 -2.36 11.13
N ALA A 170 16.01 -2.93 10.18
CA ALA A 170 16.45 -3.08 8.80
C ALA A 170 15.26 -3.27 7.86
N HIS A 171 15.44 -2.89 6.60
CA HIS A 171 14.48 -3.23 5.55
C HIS A 171 14.95 -4.37 4.65
N ALA A 172 16.26 -4.57 4.50
CA ALA A 172 16.83 -5.66 3.75
C ALA A 172 16.80 -6.97 4.55
N VAL A 173 16.64 -8.07 3.84
CA VAL A 173 16.56 -9.43 4.38
C VAL A 173 17.62 -10.29 3.69
N GLY A 174 18.38 -11.04 4.48
CA GLY A 174 19.47 -11.90 3.99
C GLY A 174 20.75 -11.16 3.59
N VAL A 175 20.76 -9.83 3.62
CA VAL A 175 21.93 -8.98 3.34
C VAL A 175 21.96 -7.75 4.27
N PRO A 176 23.13 -7.11 4.47
CA PRO A 176 23.21 -5.85 5.21
C PRO A 176 22.42 -4.70 4.56
N ASP A 177 21.83 -3.85 5.40
CA ASP A 177 21.15 -2.63 4.94
C ASP A 177 22.14 -1.60 4.39
N GLY A 178 21.71 -0.83 3.39
CA GLY A 178 22.55 0.19 2.73
C GLY A 178 23.44 -0.33 1.59
N GLY A 179 23.27 -1.59 1.19
CA GLY A 179 23.91 -2.16 0.00
C GLY A 179 23.34 -1.66 -1.34
N PRO A 180 23.75 -2.27 -2.48
CA PRO A 180 23.29 -1.89 -3.81
C PRO A 180 21.77 -1.92 -3.95
N SER A 181 21.20 -0.87 -4.52
CA SER A 181 19.76 -0.66 -4.56
C SER A 181 19.24 -0.17 -5.90
N MET A 182 17.95 -0.42 -6.14
CA MET A 182 17.24 0.02 -7.34
C MET A 182 17.21 1.55 -7.42
N PRO A 183 17.34 2.13 -8.63
CA PRO A 183 17.08 3.55 -8.81
C PRO A 183 15.65 3.88 -8.40
N LEU A 184 15.45 5.08 -7.85
CA LEU A 184 14.16 5.61 -7.39
C LEU A 184 13.54 4.92 -6.17
N THR A 185 13.33 3.62 -6.14
CA THR A 185 12.70 2.95 -4.99
C THR A 185 13.69 2.75 -3.85
N GLY A 186 14.97 2.55 -4.19
CA GLY A 186 16.03 2.22 -3.25
C GLY A 186 15.95 0.80 -2.72
N TRP A 187 15.10 -0.08 -3.28
CA TRP A 187 14.97 -1.48 -2.85
C TRP A 187 16.24 -2.28 -3.11
N SER A 188 16.56 -3.23 -2.21
CA SER A 188 17.74 -4.08 -2.36
C SER A 188 17.75 -4.84 -3.69
N THR A 189 18.91 -4.85 -4.35
CA THR A 189 19.13 -5.61 -5.60
C THR A 189 19.86 -6.93 -5.37
N THR A 190 20.40 -7.13 -4.16
CA THR A 190 21.21 -8.30 -3.80
C THR A 190 20.53 -9.21 -2.77
N GLY A 191 19.47 -8.74 -2.10
CA GLY A 191 18.70 -9.51 -1.13
C GLY A 191 17.24 -9.09 -1.07
N GLY A 192 16.48 -9.69 -0.16
CA GLY A 192 15.07 -9.37 0.04
C GLY A 192 14.86 -7.98 0.62
N ASP A 193 13.68 -7.40 0.45
CA ASP A 193 13.38 -6.06 0.95
C ASP A 193 11.92 -5.90 1.38
N LEU A 194 11.69 -5.66 2.67
CA LEU A 194 10.36 -5.51 3.26
C LEU A 194 9.63 -4.25 2.80
N ARG A 195 10.32 -3.28 2.18
CA ARG A 195 9.66 -2.12 1.55
C ARG A 195 8.80 -2.53 0.37
N VAL A 196 9.10 -3.63 -0.31
CA VAL A 196 8.30 -4.11 -1.45
C VAL A 196 6.90 -4.52 -1.00
N PRO A 197 6.70 -5.52 -0.11
CA PRO A 197 5.36 -5.87 0.37
C PRO A 197 4.67 -4.72 1.11
N HIS A 198 5.42 -3.87 1.81
CA HIS A 198 4.87 -2.67 2.44
C HIS A 198 4.28 -1.70 1.39
N PHE A 199 5.07 -1.33 0.37
CA PHE A 199 4.65 -0.44 -0.70
C PHE A 199 3.48 -1.03 -1.48
N VAL A 200 3.62 -2.26 -1.99
CA VAL A 200 2.57 -2.93 -2.78
C VAL A 200 1.30 -3.05 -1.95
N GLY A 201 1.38 -3.51 -0.70
CA GLY A 201 0.22 -3.64 0.18
C GLY A 201 -0.50 -2.31 0.39
N MET A 202 0.22 -1.25 0.78
CA MET A 202 -0.39 0.07 1.01
C MET A 202 -1.08 0.65 -0.23
N HIS A 203 -0.56 0.37 -1.43
CA HIS A 203 -1.13 0.89 -2.68
C HIS A 203 -2.46 0.23 -3.08
N ALA A 204 -2.89 -0.84 -2.41
CA ALA A 204 -4.22 -1.40 -2.58
C ALA A 204 -5.33 -0.36 -2.31
N LEU A 205 -5.05 0.60 -1.41
CA LEU A 205 -5.94 1.68 -1.05
C LEU A 205 -6.34 2.54 -2.25
N GLN A 206 -5.42 2.74 -3.21
CA GLN A 206 -5.66 3.50 -4.43
C GLN A 206 -6.02 2.58 -5.61
N VAL A 207 -5.29 1.49 -5.79
CA VAL A 207 -5.40 0.66 -7.00
C VAL A 207 -6.78 0.03 -7.15
N LEU A 208 -7.36 -0.53 -6.08
CA LEU A 208 -8.64 -1.23 -6.19
C LEU A 208 -9.83 -0.27 -6.46
N PRO A 209 -9.94 0.90 -5.80
CA PRO A 209 -10.91 1.92 -6.20
C PRO A 209 -10.71 2.45 -7.62
N LEU A 210 -9.46 2.70 -8.03
CA LEU A 210 -9.17 3.18 -9.38
C LEU A 210 -9.49 2.14 -10.46
N LEU A 211 -9.26 0.85 -10.18
CA LEU A 211 -9.69 -0.23 -11.06
C LEU A 211 -11.21 -0.20 -11.25
N LEU A 212 -11.98 -0.08 -10.17
CA LEU A 212 -13.44 0.02 -10.29
C LEU A 212 -13.86 1.26 -11.09
N LEU A 213 -13.22 2.41 -10.86
CA LEU A 213 -13.45 3.61 -11.65
C LEU A 213 -13.20 3.35 -13.14
N ALA A 214 -12.09 2.69 -13.49
CA ALA A 214 -11.80 2.31 -14.87
C ALA A 214 -12.87 1.38 -15.47
N LEU A 215 -13.35 0.39 -14.70
CA LEU A 215 -14.45 -0.49 -15.14
C LEU A 215 -15.76 0.29 -15.39
N LEU A 216 -16.05 1.29 -14.56
CA LEU A 216 -17.22 2.17 -14.73
C LEU A 216 -17.08 3.07 -15.97
N LEU A 217 -15.91 3.66 -16.17
CA LEU A 217 -15.62 4.50 -17.35
C LEU A 217 -15.63 3.71 -18.66
N LEU A 218 -15.35 2.40 -18.60
CA LEU A 218 -15.36 1.52 -19.77
C LEU A 218 -16.74 0.89 -20.05
N ALA A 219 -17.66 0.91 -19.07
CA ALA A 219 -19.01 0.35 -19.21
C ALA A 219 -19.84 0.91 -20.38
N PRO A 220 -19.73 2.20 -20.78
CA PRO A 220 -20.41 2.69 -21.98
C PRO A 220 -19.93 2.00 -23.26
N ARG A 221 -18.65 1.63 -23.34
CA ARG A 221 -18.00 1.04 -24.53
C ARG A 221 -18.04 -0.49 -24.54
N VAL A 222 -18.03 -1.12 -23.37
CA VAL A 222 -18.01 -2.58 -23.23
C VAL A 222 -19.33 -3.03 -22.59
N THR A 223 -20.23 -3.58 -23.40
CA THR A 223 -21.60 -3.97 -23.00
C THR A 223 -21.63 -4.87 -21.77
N ARG A 224 -20.67 -5.81 -21.64
CA ARG A 224 -20.55 -6.70 -20.48
C ARG A 224 -20.31 -5.95 -19.17
N LEU A 225 -19.59 -4.84 -19.19
CA LEU A 225 -19.27 -4.05 -17.98
C LEU A 225 -20.46 -3.19 -17.51
N ARG A 226 -21.55 -3.10 -18.28
CA ARG A 226 -22.79 -2.46 -17.85
C ARG A 226 -23.47 -3.25 -16.73
N ASP A 227 -23.32 -4.58 -16.72
CA ASP A 227 -23.83 -5.46 -15.66
C ASP A 227 -23.06 -5.25 -14.34
N PRO A 228 -23.71 -4.77 -13.27
CA PRO A 228 -23.09 -4.60 -11.95
C PRO A 228 -22.52 -5.90 -11.38
N ARG A 229 -23.07 -7.07 -11.73
CA ARG A 229 -22.58 -8.39 -11.27
C ARG A 229 -21.26 -8.75 -11.90
N VAL A 230 -21.03 -8.39 -13.17
CA VAL A 230 -19.73 -8.55 -13.83
C VAL A 230 -18.69 -7.67 -13.15
N ARG A 231 -19.00 -6.39 -12.92
CA ARG A 231 -18.08 -5.47 -12.22
C ARG A 231 -17.72 -5.98 -10.81
N LEU A 232 -18.71 -6.46 -10.05
CA LEU A 232 -18.47 -7.05 -8.74
C LEU A 232 -17.52 -8.26 -8.82
N ARG A 233 -17.77 -9.21 -9.73
CA ARG A 233 -16.91 -10.39 -9.90
C ARG A 233 -15.47 -10.00 -10.28
N LEU A 234 -15.30 -9.04 -11.18
CA LEU A 234 -13.98 -8.53 -11.56
C LEU A 234 -13.26 -7.85 -10.40
N VAL A 235 -13.96 -7.05 -9.59
CA VAL A 235 -13.38 -6.46 -8.37
C VAL A 235 -12.94 -7.55 -7.40
N LEU A 236 -13.76 -8.59 -7.16
CA LEU A 236 -13.40 -9.69 -6.25
C LEU A 236 -12.17 -10.46 -6.74
N VAL A 237 -12.09 -10.76 -8.04
CA VAL A 237 -10.93 -11.41 -8.66
C VAL A 237 -9.69 -10.52 -8.49
N ALA A 238 -9.80 -9.23 -8.77
CA ALA A 238 -8.69 -8.30 -8.63
C ALA A 238 -8.23 -8.12 -7.17
N SER A 239 -9.16 -8.04 -6.22
CA SER A 239 -8.84 -7.97 -4.79
C SER A 239 -8.09 -9.23 -4.32
N GLY A 240 -8.55 -10.42 -4.73
CA GLY A 240 -7.89 -11.68 -4.43
C GLY A 240 -6.50 -11.79 -5.06
N ALA A 241 -6.38 -11.41 -6.34
CA ALA A 241 -5.10 -11.37 -7.05
C ALA A 241 -4.11 -10.39 -6.39
N TYR A 242 -4.57 -9.20 -6.01
CA TYR A 242 -3.74 -8.20 -5.35
C TYR A 242 -3.24 -8.69 -3.98
N ALA A 243 -4.12 -9.30 -3.18
CA ALA A 243 -3.72 -9.91 -1.91
C ALA A 243 -2.71 -11.05 -2.12
N ALA A 244 -2.88 -11.88 -3.15
CA ALA A 244 -1.94 -12.94 -3.50
C ALA A 244 -0.58 -12.38 -3.96
N VAL A 245 -0.56 -11.28 -4.72
CA VAL A 245 0.68 -10.59 -5.09
C VAL A 245 1.38 -10.03 -3.85
N VAL A 246 0.66 -9.41 -2.91
CA VAL A 246 1.25 -8.96 -1.63
C VAL A 246 1.88 -10.14 -0.90
N ALA A 247 1.16 -11.27 -0.75
CA ALA A 247 1.69 -12.46 -0.11
C ALA A 247 2.93 -13.02 -0.83
N LEU A 248 2.93 -13.03 -2.17
CA LEU A 248 4.06 -13.47 -2.99
C LEU A 248 5.29 -12.60 -2.74
N VAL A 249 5.17 -11.28 -2.81
CA VAL A 249 6.32 -10.38 -2.62
C VAL A 249 6.78 -10.34 -1.15
N THR A 250 5.88 -10.60 -0.19
CA THR A 250 6.26 -10.84 1.20
C THR A 250 7.09 -12.12 1.32
N TRP A 251 6.63 -13.22 0.74
CA TRP A 251 7.34 -14.49 0.78
C TRP A 251 8.69 -14.42 0.07
N GLN A 252 8.77 -13.76 -1.08
CA GLN A 252 10.02 -13.47 -1.79
C GLN A 252 10.99 -12.67 -0.90
N ALA A 253 10.53 -11.55 -0.32
CA ALA A 253 11.37 -10.71 0.54
C ALA A 253 11.87 -11.47 1.77
N LEU A 254 11.01 -12.24 2.44
CA LEU A 254 11.38 -13.01 3.63
C LEU A 254 12.36 -14.14 3.35
N ARG A 255 12.43 -14.65 2.11
CA ARG A 255 13.46 -15.59 1.66
C ARG A 255 14.81 -14.93 1.32
N GLY A 256 14.93 -13.62 1.55
CA GLY A 256 16.15 -12.88 1.24
C GLY A 256 16.40 -12.74 -0.26
N GLN A 257 15.36 -12.84 -1.08
CA GLN A 257 15.48 -12.76 -2.53
C GLN A 257 15.19 -11.35 -3.05
N PRO A 258 16.08 -10.76 -3.87
CA PRO A 258 15.81 -9.47 -4.51
C PRO A 258 14.63 -9.54 -5.48
N LEU A 259 13.87 -8.43 -5.55
CA LEU A 259 12.70 -8.33 -6.43
C LEU A 259 13.05 -8.57 -7.90
N VAL A 260 14.22 -8.08 -8.32
CA VAL A 260 14.69 -8.07 -9.71
C VAL A 260 15.33 -9.38 -10.18
N HIS A 261 15.64 -10.31 -9.27
CA HIS A 261 16.17 -11.63 -9.60
C HIS A 261 15.35 -12.75 -8.90
N PRO A 262 14.08 -12.95 -9.30
CA PRO A 262 13.22 -14.01 -8.77
C PRO A 262 13.72 -15.40 -9.19
N ASP A 263 13.49 -16.40 -8.34
CA ASP A 263 13.87 -17.79 -8.56
C ASP A 263 12.74 -18.53 -9.27
N GLY A 264 13.00 -19.76 -9.70
CA GLY A 264 11.98 -20.59 -10.35
C GLY A 264 10.71 -20.75 -9.51
N ALA A 265 10.85 -20.84 -8.17
CA ALA A 265 9.71 -20.98 -7.27
C ALA A 265 8.84 -19.69 -7.22
N THR A 266 9.45 -18.50 -7.15
CA THR A 266 8.75 -17.22 -7.23
C THR A 266 8.06 -17.05 -8.57
N LEU A 267 8.75 -17.37 -9.66
CA LEU A 267 8.20 -17.25 -11.02
C LEU A 267 7.04 -18.22 -11.23
N ALA A 268 7.14 -19.46 -10.74
CA ALA A 268 6.06 -20.43 -10.78
C ALA A 268 4.83 -19.95 -9.99
N ALA A 269 5.03 -19.46 -8.77
CA ALA A 269 3.95 -18.90 -7.95
C ALA A 269 3.30 -17.66 -8.61
N ALA A 270 4.10 -16.77 -9.19
CA ALA A 270 3.62 -15.63 -9.96
C ALA A 270 2.79 -16.07 -11.18
N GLY A 271 3.27 -17.07 -11.91
CA GLY A 271 2.56 -17.67 -13.05
C GLY A 271 1.22 -18.28 -12.65
N LEU A 272 1.16 -18.98 -11.52
CA LEU A 272 -0.08 -19.53 -10.97
C LEU A 272 -1.07 -18.43 -10.58
N ILE A 273 -0.60 -17.36 -9.92
CA ILE A 273 -1.44 -16.20 -9.60
C ILE A 273 -1.99 -15.56 -10.87
N ALA A 274 -1.15 -15.35 -11.88
CA ALA A 274 -1.56 -14.78 -13.16
C ALA A 274 -2.59 -15.65 -13.89
N ALA A 275 -2.35 -16.96 -13.97
CA ALA A 275 -3.26 -17.92 -14.61
C ALA A 275 -4.61 -17.97 -13.89
N ALA A 276 -4.61 -18.05 -12.55
CA ALA A 276 -5.83 -18.04 -11.75
C ALA A 276 -6.61 -16.72 -11.90
N THR A 277 -5.89 -15.59 -11.96
CA THR A 277 -6.49 -14.27 -12.17
C THR A 277 -7.13 -14.17 -13.56
N ALA A 278 -6.44 -14.61 -14.61
CA ALA A 278 -6.97 -14.63 -15.97
C ALA A 278 -8.19 -15.54 -16.09
N ALA A 279 -8.11 -16.76 -15.56
CA ALA A 279 -9.24 -17.69 -15.52
C ALA A 279 -10.44 -17.11 -14.76
N GLY A 280 -10.20 -16.52 -13.58
CA GLY A 280 -11.22 -15.84 -12.78
C GLY A 280 -11.87 -14.67 -13.52
N ALA A 281 -11.08 -13.85 -14.23
CA ALA A 281 -11.59 -12.75 -15.03
C ALA A 281 -12.43 -13.24 -16.23
N LEU A 282 -11.98 -14.28 -16.93
CA LEU A 282 -12.75 -14.92 -18.01
C LEU A 282 -14.08 -15.45 -17.50
N VAL A 283 -14.10 -16.12 -16.34
CA VAL A 283 -15.33 -16.61 -15.70
C VAL A 283 -16.23 -15.44 -15.26
N ALA A 284 -15.65 -14.36 -14.74
CA ALA A 284 -16.37 -13.15 -14.36
C ALA A 284 -17.09 -12.47 -15.54
N LEU A 285 -16.56 -12.63 -16.76
CA LEU A 285 -17.14 -12.07 -17.99
C LEU A 285 -18.21 -12.98 -18.62
N ARG A 286 -18.35 -14.24 -18.18
CA ARG A 286 -19.38 -15.15 -18.71
C ARG A 286 -20.80 -14.66 -18.37
N PRO A 287 -21.76 -14.76 -19.32
CA PRO A 287 -23.18 -14.52 -19.04
C PRO A 287 -23.68 -15.43 -17.91
N GLY A 288 -24.53 -14.90 -17.03
CA GLY A 288 -25.24 -15.72 -16.05
C GLY A 288 -26.26 -16.63 -16.75
N ALA A 289 -26.48 -17.83 -16.20
CA ALA A 289 -27.42 -18.81 -16.75
C ALA A 289 -28.89 -18.33 -16.75
N ASP A 290 -29.21 -17.28 -15.99
CA ASP A 290 -30.59 -16.77 -15.81
C ASP A 290 -31.01 -15.67 -16.81
N ALA A 291 -30.47 -15.68 -18.04
CA ALA A 291 -31.11 -14.89 -19.09
C ALA A 291 -32.42 -15.60 -19.47
N PRO A 292 -33.60 -14.98 -19.31
CA PRO A 292 -34.83 -15.58 -19.79
C PRO A 292 -34.68 -15.86 -21.28
N ARG A 293 -34.83 -17.12 -21.68
CA ARG A 293 -34.99 -17.46 -23.09
C ARG A 293 -36.17 -16.65 -23.61
N ALA A 294 -35.90 -15.66 -24.45
CA ALA A 294 -36.92 -14.85 -25.08
C ALA A 294 -37.92 -15.77 -25.78
N GLY A 295 -39.18 -15.69 -25.35
CA GLY A 295 -40.41 -16.10 -26.02
C GLY A 295 -40.37 -17.35 -26.89
N ALA A 296 -40.84 -18.48 -26.35
CA ALA A 296 -41.60 -19.39 -27.20
C ALA A 296 -42.90 -18.66 -27.60
N PRO A 297 -43.24 -18.55 -28.90
CA PRO A 297 -44.49 -17.92 -29.33
C PRO A 297 -45.67 -18.70 -28.74
N GLY A 298 -46.54 -17.98 -28.03
CA GLY A 298 -47.77 -18.54 -27.48
C GLY A 298 -48.62 -19.11 -28.61
N LYS A 299 -49.03 -20.37 -28.46
CA LYS A 299 -50.14 -20.91 -29.22
C LYS A 299 -51.39 -20.14 -28.79
N GLU A 300 -51.92 -19.32 -29.69
CA GLU A 300 -53.32 -18.88 -29.63
C GLU A 300 -54.20 -20.13 -29.55
N LEU A 301 -54.89 -20.30 -28.43
CA LEU A 301 -56.03 -21.19 -28.32
C LEU A 301 -57.25 -20.38 -28.78
N VAL A 302 -57.68 -20.66 -30.00
CA VAL A 302 -59.03 -20.33 -30.47
C VAL A 302 -60.00 -21.27 -29.78
N SER A 303 -60.91 -20.69 -28.98
CA SER A 303 -62.26 -21.19 -28.68
C SER A 303 -62.99 -20.15 -27.85
#